data_AF-A0A2J8Y7Q0-F1
#
_entry.id   AF-A0A2J8Y7Q0-F1
#
_cell.length_a   1.000
_cell.length_b   1.000
_cell.length_c   1.000
_cell.angle_alpha   90.00
_cell.angle_beta   90.00
_cell.angle_gamma   90.00
#
_symmetry.space_group_name_H-M   'P 1'
#
loop_
_entity.id
_entity.type
_entity.pdbx_description
1 polymer ?
#
loop_
_entity_poly.entity_id
_entity_poly.type
_entity_poly.pdbx_seq_one_letter_code
_entity_poly.pdbx_strand_id
1 'polypeptide(L)'
;VNGVDMKLPVVLANGQIRASQHGSDVVIETDFGLRVAYDLVYYVRVTVPGNYYQQMCGLCGNYNGDPKDDFQKPNGSQAGNANEFGNSWEEVVPDSPCRPPTPCPPGSEGCDPSGECPPDLEKKYQKEEFCGLLSSPTGPLASCHKLVDPQGPLQDCVFDLCLGGGNLSILCSNIHAYVSACQAAGGHVKPWRTETFCPMECPLNSHYELCADTCSLGCSALSAPLQCPDGCAEGCQCDSGFLYNGQACVPIQQCGCYHNGVYYE
;
A
#
# COMPACT_ATOMS: atom_id res chain seq x y z
N VAL A 1 9.91 13.48 -10.18
CA VAL A 1 10.28 13.07 -11.57
C VAL A 1 11.58 13.75 -11.96
N ASN A 2 12.67 13.01 -12.21
CA ASN A 2 13.98 13.56 -12.58
C ASN A 2 14.48 14.72 -11.67
N GLY A 3 14.31 14.55 -10.36
CA GLY A 3 14.71 15.57 -9.36
C GLY A 3 13.73 16.73 -9.17
N VAL A 4 12.56 16.71 -9.82
CA VAL A 4 11.52 17.74 -9.68
C VAL A 4 10.24 17.15 -9.09
N ASP A 5 9.70 17.80 -8.06
CA ASP A 5 8.41 17.46 -7.48
C ASP A 5 7.26 17.82 -8.42
N MET A 6 6.30 16.92 -8.55
CA MET A 6 5.15 17.10 -9.45
C MET A 6 3.86 16.77 -8.71
N LYS A 7 2.81 17.55 -8.98
CA LYS A 7 1.47 17.32 -8.44
C LYS A 7 0.73 16.28 -9.28
N LEU A 8 0.01 15.39 -8.62
CA LEU A 8 -0.81 14.38 -9.28
C LEU A 8 -2.10 14.99 -9.86
N PRO A 9 -2.63 14.46 -10.98
CA PRO A 9 -2.06 13.38 -11.78
C PRO A 9 -0.95 13.86 -12.71
N VAL A 10 -0.04 12.96 -13.07
CA VAL A 10 1.07 13.21 -14.00
C VAL A 10 1.07 12.15 -15.11
N VAL A 11 1.24 12.59 -16.35
CA VAL A 11 1.40 11.75 -17.53
C VAL A 11 2.75 12.07 -18.17
N LEU A 12 3.62 11.07 -18.25
CA LEU A 12 4.99 11.21 -18.73
C LEU A 12 5.21 10.36 -19.99
N ALA A 13 6.32 10.63 -20.70
CA ALA A 13 6.78 9.83 -21.83
C ALA A 13 5.65 9.56 -22.86
N ASN A 14 4.93 10.61 -23.28
CA ASN A 14 3.81 10.50 -24.23
C ASN A 14 2.71 9.51 -23.82
N GLY A 15 2.47 9.35 -22.51
CA GLY A 15 1.42 8.48 -21.99
C GLY A 15 1.90 7.10 -21.56
N GLN A 16 3.20 6.80 -21.68
CA GLN A 16 3.76 5.50 -21.29
C GLN A 16 3.87 5.30 -19.78
N ILE A 17 3.90 6.40 -19.01
CA ILE A 17 3.91 6.34 -17.55
C ILE A 17 2.86 7.31 -17.04
N ARG A 18 2.03 6.85 -16.11
CA ARG A 18 1.00 7.65 -15.47
C ARG A 18 1.09 7.49 -13.98
N ALA A 19 0.91 8.58 -13.26
CA ALA A 19 0.78 8.57 -11.81
C ALA A 19 -0.48 9.34 -11.43
N SER A 20 -1.33 8.75 -10.60
CA SER A 20 -2.60 9.34 -10.17
C SER A 20 -2.99 8.90 -8.76
N GLN A 21 -3.85 9.68 -8.12
CA GLN A 21 -4.47 9.29 -6.86
C GLN A 21 -5.63 8.30 -7.11
N HIS A 22 -5.65 7.18 -6.39
CA HIS A 22 -6.75 6.20 -6.40
C HIS A 22 -7.13 5.85 -4.97
N GLY A 23 -8.21 6.46 -4.46
CA GLY A 23 -8.51 6.41 -3.02
C GLY A 23 -7.37 7.06 -2.23
N SER A 24 -6.88 6.39 -1.19
CA SER A 24 -5.70 6.82 -0.42
C SER A 24 -4.36 6.48 -1.08
N ASP A 25 -4.34 5.62 -2.09
CA ASP A 25 -3.11 5.17 -2.75
C ASP A 25 -2.68 6.13 -3.88
N VAL A 26 -1.37 6.30 -4.02
CA VAL A 26 -0.77 6.77 -5.27
C VAL A 26 -0.54 5.55 -6.16
N VAL A 27 -1.10 5.58 -7.36
CA VAL A 27 -0.98 4.50 -8.34
C VAL A 27 -0.14 4.98 -9.52
N ILE A 28 0.89 4.21 -9.85
CA ILE A 28 1.75 4.39 -11.01
C ILE A 28 1.49 3.24 -11.98
N GLU A 29 1.19 3.56 -13.23
CA GLU A 29 0.92 2.61 -14.30
C GLU A 29 1.84 2.85 -15.48
N THR A 30 2.28 1.77 -16.12
CA THR A 30 3.14 1.82 -17.30
C THR A 30 2.54 1.09 -18.50
N ASP A 31 2.98 1.45 -19.71
CA ASP A 31 2.55 0.79 -20.96
C ASP A 31 3.04 -0.66 -21.10
N PHE A 32 4.09 -1.03 -20.38
CA PHE A 32 4.57 -2.41 -20.26
C PHE A 32 3.86 -3.21 -19.15
N GLY A 33 2.83 -2.63 -18.52
CA GLY A 33 1.92 -3.31 -17.62
C GLY A 33 2.36 -3.40 -16.16
N LEU A 34 3.48 -2.77 -15.79
CA LEU A 34 3.83 -2.61 -14.37
C LEU A 34 2.85 -1.64 -13.74
N ARG A 35 2.28 -2.05 -12.60
CA ARG A 35 1.46 -1.21 -11.76
C ARG A 35 2.01 -1.22 -10.33
N VAL A 36 2.25 -0.04 -9.78
CA VAL A 36 2.70 0.15 -8.40
C VAL A 36 1.64 0.96 -7.68
N ALA A 37 1.11 0.45 -6.57
CA ALA A 37 0.26 1.19 -5.65
C ALA A 37 1.01 1.40 -4.34
N TYR A 38 1.01 2.61 -3.82
CA TYR A 38 1.67 2.97 -2.57
C TYR A 38 0.81 3.91 -1.74
N ASP A 39 0.58 3.56 -0.48
CA ASP A 39 -0.21 4.35 0.48
C ASP A 39 0.55 5.55 1.08
N LEU A 40 1.80 5.77 0.62
CA LEU A 40 2.74 6.79 1.11
C LEU A 40 3.23 6.60 2.55
N VAL A 41 2.95 5.45 3.18
CA VAL A 41 3.26 5.22 4.59
C VAL A 41 3.91 3.85 4.82
N TYR A 42 3.22 2.77 4.49
CA TYR A 42 3.55 1.42 4.96
C TYR A 42 3.43 0.36 3.86
N TYR A 43 2.42 0.46 3.00
CA TYR A 43 2.05 -0.61 2.07
C TYR A 43 2.40 -0.27 0.62
N VAL A 44 3.27 -1.08 0.01
CA VAL A 44 3.55 -1.05 -1.43
C VAL A 44 3.04 -2.35 -2.05
N ARG A 45 2.28 -2.23 -3.14
CA ARG A 45 1.87 -3.36 -3.97
C ARG A 45 2.40 -3.19 -5.39
N VAL A 46 3.12 -4.20 -5.84
CA VAL A 46 3.62 -4.31 -7.21
C VAL A 46 2.81 -5.37 -7.94
N THR A 47 2.27 -5.01 -9.11
CA THR A 47 1.57 -5.92 -10.00
C THR A 47 2.30 -5.94 -11.34
N VAL A 48 2.65 -7.14 -11.80
CA VAL A 48 3.29 -7.37 -13.09
C VAL A 48 2.45 -8.33 -13.93
N PRO A 49 2.50 -8.22 -15.26
CA PRO A 49 1.84 -9.17 -16.15
C PRO A 49 2.61 -10.48 -16.27
N GLY A 50 1.92 -11.55 -16.69
CA GLY A 50 2.48 -12.90 -16.72
C GLY A 50 3.69 -13.10 -17.65
N ASN A 51 3.95 -12.18 -18.58
CA ASN A 51 5.17 -12.21 -19.40
C ASN A 51 6.46 -11.89 -18.60
N TYR A 52 6.35 -11.53 -17.32
CA TYR A 52 7.48 -11.41 -16.40
C TYR A 52 7.82 -12.73 -15.69
N TYR A 53 7.07 -13.81 -15.92
CA TYR A 53 7.28 -15.12 -15.29
C TYR A 53 8.73 -15.58 -15.47
N GLN A 54 9.36 -15.99 -14.36
CA GLN A 54 10.78 -16.40 -14.27
C GLN A 54 11.81 -15.35 -14.71
N GLN A 55 11.40 -14.07 -14.84
CA GLN A 55 12.29 -12.96 -15.22
C GLN A 55 12.46 -11.94 -14.08
N MET A 56 11.80 -12.17 -12.95
CA MET A 56 11.93 -11.30 -11.78
C MET A 56 13.09 -11.75 -10.89
N CYS A 57 13.56 -10.80 -10.09
CA CYS A 57 14.48 -11.03 -8.98
C CYS A 57 14.30 -9.90 -7.97
N GLY A 58 14.83 -10.07 -6.76
CA GLY A 58 14.72 -9.08 -5.68
C GLY A 58 13.89 -9.61 -4.52
N LEU A 59 13.47 -8.69 -3.65
CA LEU A 59 12.74 -9.03 -2.41
C LEU A 59 11.35 -9.66 -2.65
N CYS A 60 10.78 -9.49 -3.84
CA CYS A 60 9.51 -10.12 -4.24
C CYS A 60 9.69 -11.49 -4.90
N GLY A 61 10.89 -12.09 -4.82
CA GLY A 61 11.16 -13.42 -5.37
C GLY A 61 11.42 -13.43 -6.88
N ASN A 62 11.36 -14.62 -7.47
CA ASN A 62 11.73 -14.84 -8.88
C ASN A 62 10.51 -15.03 -9.81
N TYR A 63 9.30 -15.02 -9.25
CA TYR A 63 8.02 -15.16 -9.95
C TYR A 63 7.95 -16.44 -10.83
N ASN A 64 8.32 -17.58 -10.26
CA ASN A 64 8.23 -18.90 -10.90
C ASN A 64 7.09 -19.80 -10.34
N GLY A 65 6.36 -19.32 -9.34
CA GLY A 65 5.26 -20.06 -8.69
C GLY A 65 5.68 -21.10 -7.63
N ASP A 66 6.97 -21.19 -7.28
CA ASP A 66 7.49 -22.02 -6.19
C ASP A 66 7.99 -21.14 -5.02
N PRO A 67 7.21 -20.97 -3.94
CA PRO A 67 7.61 -20.13 -2.82
C PRO A 67 8.86 -20.65 -2.06
N LYS A 68 9.33 -21.86 -2.35
CA LYS A 68 10.50 -22.45 -1.66
C LYS A 68 11.83 -21.89 -2.12
N ASP A 69 11.89 -21.27 -3.30
CA ASP A 69 13.13 -20.71 -3.86
C ASP A 69 13.11 -19.18 -4.00
N ASP A 70 12.06 -18.52 -3.49
CA ASP A 70 11.93 -17.07 -3.52
C ASP A 70 12.99 -16.34 -2.68
N PHE A 71 13.64 -17.02 -1.73
CA PHE A 71 14.78 -16.48 -0.97
C PHE A 71 16.11 -16.57 -1.75
N GLN A 72 16.05 -16.36 -3.07
CA GLN A 72 17.20 -16.32 -3.95
C GLN A 72 17.96 -14.99 -3.82
N LYS A 73 19.24 -15.06 -3.45
CA LYS A 73 20.14 -13.91 -3.34
C LYS A 73 20.61 -13.44 -4.74
N PRO A 74 21.18 -12.23 -4.88
CA PRO A 74 21.65 -11.71 -6.18
C PRO A 74 22.66 -12.61 -6.90
N ASN A 75 23.44 -13.39 -6.15
CA ASN A 75 24.42 -14.33 -6.68
C ASN A 75 23.81 -15.68 -7.12
N GLY A 76 22.48 -15.83 -7.05
CA GLY A 76 21.72 -17.02 -7.44
C GLY A 76 21.61 -18.11 -6.35
N SER A 77 22.30 -17.98 -5.22
CA SER A 77 22.22 -18.94 -4.11
C SER A 77 21.03 -18.67 -3.18
N GLN A 78 20.53 -19.70 -2.51
CA GLN A 78 19.43 -19.57 -1.54
C GLN A 78 19.94 -19.07 -0.18
N ALA A 79 19.20 -18.14 0.43
CA ALA A 79 19.43 -17.72 1.80
C ALA A 79 18.86 -18.74 2.80
N GLY A 80 19.45 -18.83 3.99
CA GLY A 80 18.98 -19.73 5.04
C GLY A 80 17.78 -19.21 5.83
N ASN A 81 17.52 -17.90 5.79
CA ASN A 81 16.40 -17.25 6.47
C ASN A 81 16.07 -15.89 5.83
N ALA A 82 14.94 -15.29 6.25
CA ALA A 82 14.44 -14.04 5.71
C ALA A 82 15.39 -12.85 5.95
N ASN A 83 16.10 -12.80 7.08
CA ASN A 83 17.05 -11.73 7.39
C ASN A 83 18.27 -11.78 6.47
N GLU A 84 18.85 -12.98 6.25
CA GLU A 84 19.94 -13.15 5.29
C GLU A 84 19.48 -12.80 3.87
N PHE A 85 18.27 -13.20 3.49
CA PHE A 85 17.68 -12.85 2.19
C PHE A 85 17.54 -11.33 2.02
N GLY A 86 16.88 -10.65 2.96
CA GLY A 86 16.68 -9.21 2.92
C GLY A 86 17.97 -8.42 2.85
N ASN A 87 18.94 -8.77 3.71
CA ASN A 87 20.25 -8.12 3.74
C ASN A 87 21.06 -8.35 2.46
N SER A 88 20.84 -9.46 1.74
CA SER A 88 21.57 -9.76 0.51
C SER A 88 21.19 -8.84 -0.66
N TRP A 89 20.02 -8.20 -0.60
CA TRP A 89 19.50 -7.26 -1.60
C TRP A 89 19.68 -5.80 -1.18
N GLU A 90 20.46 -5.53 -0.12
CA GLU A 90 20.76 -4.18 0.33
C GLU A 90 21.58 -3.41 -0.71
N GLU A 91 21.12 -2.22 -1.08
CA GLU A 91 21.82 -1.29 -1.96
C GLU A 91 22.39 -0.11 -1.14
N VAL A 92 23.66 0.22 -1.37
CA VAL A 92 24.31 1.32 -0.66
C VAL A 92 23.86 2.65 -1.26
N VAL A 93 23.02 3.36 -0.52
CA VAL A 93 22.57 4.71 -0.89
C VAL A 93 23.51 5.74 -0.24
N PRO A 94 24.20 6.59 -1.02
CA PRO A 94 25.02 7.67 -0.48
C PRO A 94 24.24 8.56 0.49
N ASP A 95 24.87 8.94 1.60
CA ASP A 95 24.29 9.78 2.66
C ASP A 95 23.03 9.20 3.34
N SER A 96 22.71 7.93 3.12
CA SER A 96 21.58 7.29 3.81
C SER A 96 21.86 7.15 5.31
N PRO A 97 20.92 7.55 6.18
CA PRO A 97 21.02 7.31 7.61
C PRO A 97 20.73 5.85 7.98
N CYS A 98 20.19 5.06 7.04
CA CYS A 98 19.93 3.64 7.25
C CYS A 98 21.25 2.91 7.47
N ARG A 99 21.37 2.24 8.61
CA ARG A 99 22.50 1.37 8.92
C ARG A 99 21.99 -0.06 8.94
N PRO A 100 22.79 -1.04 8.49
CA PRO A 100 22.45 -2.43 8.67
C PRO A 100 22.10 -2.68 10.14
N PRO A 101 21.03 -3.42 10.44
CA PRO A 101 20.67 -3.72 11.81
C PRO A 101 21.86 -4.38 12.51
N THR A 102 22.22 -3.88 13.70
CA THR A 102 23.27 -4.49 14.50
C THR A 102 22.85 -5.90 14.89
N PRO A 103 23.67 -6.94 14.61
CA PRO A 103 23.33 -8.31 15.01
C PRO A 103 23.07 -8.35 16.53
N CYS A 104 21.90 -8.85 16.96
CA CYS A 104 21.63 -9.07 18.38
C CYS A 104 22.63 -10.10 18.93
N PRO A 105 23.56 -9.72 19.82
CA PRO A 105 24.49 -10.68 20.40
C PRO A 105 23.71 -11.70 21.27
N PRO A 106 24.11 -12.98 21.30
CA PRO A 106 23.46 -13.95 22.18
C PRO A 106 23.45 -13.48 23.64
N GLY A 107 22.26 -13.39 24.24
CA GLY A 107 22.09 -13.01 25.65
C GLY A 107 22.02 -11.49 25.93
N SER A 108 21.90 -10.64 24.92
CA SER A 108 21.63 -9.20 25.15
C SER A 108 20.18 -8.97 25.59
N GLU A 109 19.98 -8.40 26.79
CA GLU A 109 18.66 -7.91 27.23
C GLU A 109 18.17 -6.77 26.32
N GLY A 110 16.91 -6.86 25.86
CA GLY A 110 16.29 -5.85 24.99
C GLY A 110 16.51 -6.04 23.48
N CYS A 111 17.24 -7.08 23.07
CA CYS A 111 17.37 -7.52 21.68
C CYS A 111 16.96 -9.00 21.66
N ASP A 112 15.66 -9.27 21.56
CA ASP A 112 15.17 -10.64 21.42
C ASP A 112 15.38 -11.08 19.95
N PRO A 113 16.32 -11.98 19.66
CA PRO A 113 16.58 -12.43 18.30
C PRO A 113 15.40 -13.20 17.68
N SER A 114 14.44 -13.64 18.50
CA SER A 114 13.25 -14.36 18.03
C SER A 114 12.15 -13.42 17.54
N GLY A 115 12.03 -12.22 18.13
CA GLY A 115 10.89 -11.32 17.89
C GLY A 115 9.53 -11.99 18.16
N GLU A 116 9.50 -13.09 18.93
CA GLU A 116 8.31 -13.91 19.09
C GLU A 116 7.28 -13.16 19.93
N CYS A 117 6.07 -13.04 19.39
CA CYS A 117 4.97 -12.42 20.11
C CYS A 117 4.62 -13.25 21.36
N PRO A 118 4.53 -12.66 22.56
CA PRO A 118 4.08 -13.38 23.75
C PRO A 118 2.73 -14.07 23.49
N PRO A 119 2.54 -15.35 23.87
CA PRO A 119 1.35 -16.12 23.50
C PRO A 119 0.01 -15.48 23.92
N ASP A 120 -0.01 -14.73 25.02
CA ASP A 120 -1.20 -14.02 25.48
C ASP A 120 -1.53 -12.79 24.61
N LEU A 121 -0.50 -12.10 24.10
CA LEU A 121 -0.67 -11.00 23.15
C LEU A 121 -1.05 -11.52 21.76
N GLU A 122 -0.44 -12.61 21.31
CA GLU A 122 -0.79 -13.25 20.05
C GLU A 122 -2.28 -13.65 20.03
N LYS A 123 -2.74 -14.35 21.07
CA LYS A 123 -4.16 -14.71 21.24
C LYS A 123 -5.07 -13.49 21.34
N LYS A 124 -4.61 -12.39 21.92
CA LYS A 124 -5.37 -11.14 21.99
C LYS A 124 -5.53 -10.53 20.61
N TYR A 125 -4.45 -10.41 19.84
CA TYR A 125 -4.47 -9.75 18.53
C TYR A 125 -5.10 -10.60 17.42
N GLN A 126 -5.21 -11.91 17.60
CA GLN A 126 -5.99 -12.78 16.70
C GLN A 126 -7.52 -12.59 16.83
N LYS A 127 -8.01 -11.84 17.82
CA LYS A 127 -9.45 -11.58 17.98
C LYS A 127 -9.96 -10.58 16.94
N GLU A 128 -11.28 -10.59 16.70
CA GLU A 128 -11.93 -9.70 15.73
C GLU A 128 -11.81 -8.21 16.08
N GLU A 129 -11.59 -7.85 17.35
CA GLU A 129 -11.34 -6.44 17.72
C GLU A 129 -9.94 -5.94 17.30
N PHE A 130 -9.11 -6.83 16.73
CA PHE A 130 -7.77 -6.57 16.23
C PHE A 130 -7.61 -7.19 14.83
N CYS A 131 -6.57 -8.01 14.61
CA CYS A 131 -6.25 -8.59 13.30
C CYS A 131 -7.26 -9.65 12.86
N GLY A 132 -8.01 -10.27 13.78
CA GLY A 132 -9.01 -11.28 13.46
C GLY A 132 -10.10 -10.79 12.50
N LEU A 133 -10.33 -9.47 12.42
CA LEU A 133 -11.22 -8.85 11.44
C LEU A 133 -10.88 -9.23 9.99
N LEU A 134 -9.58 -9.41 9.70
CA LEU A 134 -9.07 -9.80 8.38
C LEU A 134 -9.61 -11.16 7.92
N SER A 135 -9.76 -12.10 8.84
CA SER A 135 -10.13 -13.50 8.54
C SER A 135 -11.54 -13.88 9.01
N SER A 136 -12.31 -12.94 9.57
CA SER A 136 -13.68 -13.21 10.03
C SER A 136 -14.58 -13.66 8.87
N PRO A 137 -15.15 -14.88 8.92
CA PRO A 137 -15.91 -15.47 7.80
C PRO A 137 -17.25 -14.77 7.54
N THR A 138 -17.73 -13.99 8.51
CA THR A 138 -18.96 -13.19 8.41
C THR A 138 -18.70 -11.70 8.50
N GLY A 139 -17.43 -11.30 8.59
CA GLY A 139 -16.98 -9.92 8.74
C GLY A 139 -17.09 -9.08 7.46
N PRO A 140 -16.66 -7.81 7.52
CA PRO A 140 -16.74 -6.88 6.39
C PRO A 140 -15.88 -7.26 5.19
N LEU A 141 -14.89 -8.14 5.41
CA LEU A 141 -13.90 -8.57 4.42
C LEU A 141 -14.16 -10.00 3.89
N ALA A 142 -15.23 -10.67 4.33
CA ALA A 142 -15.49 -12.06 4.00
C ALA A 142 -15.60 -12.35 2.49
N SER A 143 -16.02 -11.36 1.69
CA SER A 143 -16.09 -11.51 0.22
C SER A 143 -14.70 -11.59 -0.42
N CYS A 144 -13.69 -11.04 0.25
CA CYS A 144 -12.31 -10.92 -0.21
C CYS A 144 -11.53 -12.23 -0.07
N HIS A 145 -11.90 -13.11 0.88
CA HIS A 145 -11.08 -14.26 1.26
C HIS A 145 -10.81 -15.25 0.13
N LYS A 146 -11.66 -15.28 -0.90
CA LYS A 146 -11.47 -16.10 -2.11
C LYS A 146 -10.58 -15.45 -3.16
N LEU A 147 -10.41 -14.13 -3.08
CA LEU A 147 -9.62 -13.31 -4.00
C LEU A 147 -8.20 -13.10 -3.46
N VAL A 148 -8.10 -12.90 -2.14
CA VAL A 148 -6.85 -12.69 -1.41
C VAL A 148 -6.91 -13.52 -0.14
N ASP A 149 -6.00 -14.48 0.04
CA ASP A 149 -5.94 -15.31 1.24
C ASP A 149 -5.63 -14.42 2.48
N PRO A 150 -6.51 -14.38 3.50
CA PRO A 150 -6.30 -13.54 4.68
C PRO A 150 -5.25 -14.10 5.64
N GLN A 151 -4.77 -15.34 5.49
CA GLN A 151 -3.90 -15.96 6.51
C GLN A 151 -2.53 -15.29 6.65
N GLY A 152 -1.86 -14.97 5.54
CA GLY A 152 -0.60 -14.21 5.57
C GLY A 152 -0.80 -12.82 6.21
N PRO A 153 -1.71 -11.98 5.67
CA PRO A 153 -2.02 -10.67 6.25
C PRO A 153 -2.44 -10.71 7.74
N LEU A 154 -3.14 -11.75 8.19
CA LEU A 154 -3.47 -11.96 9.60
C LEU A 154 -2.21 -12.16 10.46
N GLN A 155 -1.29 -13.01 9.99
CA GLN A 155 -0.04 -13.31 10.69
C GLN A 155 0.85 -12.06 10.75
N ASP A 156 1.00 -11.35 9.62
CA ASP A 156 1.76 -10.11 9.52
C ASP A 156 1.19 -9.04 10.46
N CYS A 157 -0.13 -8.86 10.49
CA CYS A 157 -0.79 -7.92 11.39
C CYS A 157 -0.54 -8.24 12.87
N VAL A 158 -0.62 -9.51 13.26
CA VAL A 158 -0.36 -9.92 14.65
C VAL A 158 1.10 -9.66 15.00
N PHE A 159 2.03 -10.06 14.12
CA PHE A 159 3.47 -9.85 14.30
C PHE A 159 3.80 -8.36 14.48
N ASP A 160 3.31 -7.52 13.58
CA ASP A 160 3.54 -6.07 13.61
C ASP A 160 2.93 -5.40 14.84
N LEU A 161 1.74 -5.82 15.27
CA LEU A 161 1.14 -5.31 16.51
C LEU A 161 1.94 -5.71 17.74
N CYS A 162 2.56 -6.88 17.75
CA CYS A 162 3.42 -7.29 18.86
C CYS A 162 4.70 -6.45 18.90
N LEU A 163 5.38 -6.28 17.77
CA LEU A 163 6.55 -5.41 17.68
C LEU A 163 6.22 -3.93 17.97
N GLY A 164 5.05 -3.49 17.53
CA GLY A 164 4.51 -2.16 17.74
C GLY A 164 3.93 -1.89 19.12
N GLY A 165 4.03 -2.84 20.06
CA GLY A 165 3.52 -2.68 21.43
C GLY A 165 2.00 -2.48 21.52
N GLY A 166 1.24 -2.97 20.52
CA GLY A 166 -0.20 -2.81 20.43
C GLY A 166 -0.67 -1.47 19.87
N ASN A 167 0.19 -0.72 19.17
CA ASN A 167 -0.17 0.55 18.54
C ASN A 167 -1.29 0.35 17.50
N LEU A 168 -2.45 0.96 17.74
CA LEU A 168 -3.61 0.82 16.87
C LEU A 168 -3.39 1.38 15.46
N SER A 169 -2.49 2.34 15.26
CA SER A 169 -2.17 2.82 13.90
C SER A 169 -1.59 1.70 13.04
N ILE A 170 -0.80 0.79 13.62
CA ILE A 170 -0.24 -0.38 12.91
C ILE A 170 -1.34 -1.38 12.54
N LEU A 171 -2.30 -1.62 13.45
CA LEU A 171 -3.50 -2.41 13.15
C LEU A 171 -4.25 -1.82 11.96
N CYS A 172 -4.49 -0.51 11.98
CA CYS A 172 -5.26 0.17 10.95
C CYS A 172 -4.54 0.16 9.59
N SER A 173 -3.21 0.31 9.57
CA SER A 173 -2.41 0.17 8.34
C SER A 173 -2.48 -1.25 7.77
N ASN A 174 -2.39 -2.28 8.63
CA ASN A 174 -2.51 -3.67 8.21
C ASN A 174 -3.90 -3.99 7.64
N ILE A 175 -4.98 -3.53 8.28
CA ILE A 175 -6.34 -3.72 7.75
C ILE A 175 -6.51 -2.94 6.44
N HIS A 176 -6.04 -1.71 6.35
CA HIS A 176 -6.12 -0.90 5.14
C HIS A 176 -5.37 -1.55 3.96
N ALA A 177 -4.19 -2.11 4.20
CA ALA A 177 -3.43 -2.85 3.19
C ALA A 177 -4.23 -4.01 2.61
N TYR A 178 -4.91 -4.81 3.45
CA TYR A 178 -5.76 -5.90 2.99
C TYR A 178 -7.03 -5.39 2.28
N VAL A 179 -7.62 -4.28 2.72
CA VAL A 179 -8.74 -3.62 2.05
C VAL A 179 -8.34 -3.16 0.65
N SER A 180 -7.21 -2.47 0.50
CA SER A 180 -6.67 -2.07 -0.81
C SER A 180 -6.36 -3.28 -1.68
N ALA A 181 -5.77 -4.35 -1.11
CA ALA A 181 -5.56 -5.64 -1.79
C ALA A 181 -6.86 -6.22 -2.34
N CYS A 182 -7.90 -6.28 -1.50
CA CYS A 182 -9.21 -6.80 -1.87
C CYS A 182 -9.88 -5.98 -2.98
N GLN A 183 -9.91 -4.65 -2.85
CA GLN A 183 -10.56 -3.77 -3.83
C GLN A 183 -9.89 -3.88 -5.21
N ALA A 184 -8.56 -3.93 -5.27
CA ALA A 184 -7.87 -4.11 -6.55
C ALA A 184 -8.08 -5.50 -7.16
N ALA A 185 -8.36 -6.53 -6.35
CA ALA A 185 -8.76 -7.85 -6.83
C ALA A 185 -10.24 -7.90 -7.28
N GLY A 186 -10.96 -6.77 -7.24
CA GLY A 186 -12.39 -6.66 -7.59
C GLY A 186 -13.33 -7.11 -6.48
N GLY A 187 -12.83 -7.27 -5.25
CA GLY A 187 -13.64 -7.66 -4.10
C GLY A 187 -14.48 -6.51 -3.55
N HIS A 188 -15.59 -6.87 -2.91
CA HIS A 188 -16.51 -5.91 -2.30
C HIS A 188 -16.29 -5.85 -0.78
N VAL A 189 -15.71 -4.75 -0.31
CA VAL A 189 -15.52 -4.47 1.11
C VAL A 189 -16.78 -3.82 1.67
N LYS A 190 -17.23 -4.27 2.85
CA LYS A 190 -18.29 -3.60 3.62
C LYS A 190 -17.65 -2.59 4.59
N PRO A 191 -18.42 -1.62 5.13
CA PRO A 191 -17.89 -0.68 6.12
C PRO A 191 -17.21 -1.41 7.29
N TRP A 192 -15.95 -1.06 7.54
CA TRP A 192 -15.11 -1.68 8.58
C TRP A 192 -14.53 -0.65 9.55
N ARG A 193 -14.37 0.61 9.12
CA ARG A 193 -14.00 1.74 9.98
C ARG A 193 -15.21 2.26 10.73
N THR A 194 -14.99 2.75 11.93
CA THR A 194 -15.97 3.48 12.74
C THR A 194 -15.32 4.70 13.37
N GLU A 195 -16.10 5.55 14.04
CA GLU A 195 -15.57 6.71 14.78
C GLU A 195 -14.54 6.32 15.86
N THR A 196 -14.61 5.08 16.37
CA THR A 196 -13.73 4.58 17.44
C THR A 196 -12.76 3.49 16.97
N PHE A 197 -12.96 2.93 15.78
CA PHE A 197 -12.13 1.86 15.23
C PHE A 197 -11.55 2.28 13.88
N CYS A 198 -10.25 2.56 13.87
CA CYS A 198 -9.51 3.00 12.69
C CYS A 198 -10.20 4.15 11.92
N PRO A 199 -10.59 5.26 12.58
CA PRO A 199 -11.14 6.41 11.88
C PRO A 199 -10.13 6.94 10.85
N MET A 200 -10.64 7.44 9.73
CA MET A 200 -9.84 8.12 8.72
C MET A 200 -10.19 9.60 8.75
N GLU A 201 -9.19 10.44 8.98
CA GLU A 201 -9.34 11.89 8.88
C GLU A 201 -9.15 12.33 7.44
N CYS A 202 -10.09 13.12 6.94
CA CYS A 202 -10.04 13.68 5.60
C CYS A 202 -9.76 15.19 5.63
N PRO A 203 -9.07 15.73 4.60
CA PRO A 203 -8.83 17.16 4.48
C PRO A 203 -10.13 17.99 4.49
N LEU A 204 -9.99 19.30 4.70
CA LEU A 204 -11.13 20.22 4.65
C LEU A 204 -11.89 20.09 3.31
N ASN A 205 -13.21 20.14 3.38
CA ASN A 205 -14.13 19.97 2.23
C ASN A 205 -14.07 18.59 1.58
N SER A 206 -13.81 17.55 2.37
CA SER A 206 -13.87 16.16 1.95
C SER A 206 -14.33 15.26 3.08
N HIS A 207 -14.78 14.06 2.71
CA HIS A 207 -15.24 13.04 3.65
C HIS A 207 -14.68 11.67 3.27
N TYR A 208 -14.67 10.77 4.25
CA TYR A 208 -14.28 9.38 4.05
C TYR A 208 -15.33 8.66 3.19
N GLU A 209 -14.86 7.93 2.19
CA GLU A 209 -15.65 6.99 1.43
C GLU A 209 -14.89 5.68 1.27
N LEU A 210 -15.60 4.56 1.40
CA LEU A 210 -15.01 3.24 1.14
C LEU A 210 -14.72 3.05 -0.36
N CYS A 211 -15.38 3.85 -1.21
CA CYS A 211 -15.31 3.83 -2.66
C CYS A 211 -15.23 5.28 -3.15
N ALA A 212 -14.12 5.95 -2.86
CA ALA A 212 -13.92 7.35 -3.20
C ALA A 212 -13.60 7.52 -4.69
N ASP A 213 -14.24 8.49 -5.32
CA ASP A 213 -13.87 8.96 -6.66
C ASP A 213 -12.84 10.09 -6.56
N THR A 214 -11.56 9.71 -6.48
CA THR A 214 -10.44 10.65 -6.35
C THR A 214 -9.89 11.12 -7.69
N CYS A 215 -10.26 10.47 -8.79
CA CYS A 215 -9.72 10.77 -10.10
C CYS A 215 -10.67 11.67 -10.90
N SER A 216 -11.96 11.34 -10.99
CA SER A 216 -12.89 12.13 -11.80
C SER A 216 -13.24 13.47 -11.15
N LEU A 217 -13.13 13.55 -9.82
CA LEU A 217 -13.32 14.77 -9.02
C LEU A 217 -12.01 15.56 -8.79
N GLY A 218 -11.02 15.41 -9.68
CA GLY A 218 -9.79 16.19 -9.67
C GLY A 218 -9.90 17.48 -10.51
N CYS A 219 -9.15 18.52 -10.14
CA CYS A 219 -9.06 19.76 -10.93
C CYS A 219 -8.59 19.51 -12.38
N SER A 220 -7.72 18.52 -12.58
CA SER A 220 -7.26 18.09 -13.91
C SER A 220 -8.39 17.61 -14.83
N ALA A 221 -9.51 17.12 -14.28
CA ALA A 221 -10.67 16.65 -15.02
C ALA A 221 -11.35 17.75 -15.84
N LEU A 222 -11.19 19.02 -15.43
CA LEU A 222 -11.77 20.16 -16.13
C LEU A 222 -11.08 20.47 -17.46
N SER A 223 -9.82 20.06 -17.60
CA SER A 223 -8.95 20.51 -18.69
C SER A 223 -8.58 19.41 -19.68
N ALA A 224 -8.73 18.12 -19.31
CA ALA A 224 -8.39 17.00 -20.17
C ALA A 224 -9.28 15.78 -19.89
N PRO A 225 -9.55 14.93 -20.92
CA PRO A 225 -10.16 13.63 -20.69
C PRO A 225 -9.20 12.79 -19.83
N LEU A 226 -9.62 12.47 -18.61
CA LEU A 226 -8.85 11.62 -17.72
C LEU A 226 -9.01 10.15 -18.09
N GLN A 227 -7.88 9.44 -18.03
CA GLN A 227 -7.86 7.98 -17.95
C GLN A 227 -7.68 7.64 -16.48
N CYS A 228 -8.81 7.56 -15.79
CA CYS A 228 -8.85 7.14 -14.41
C CYS A 228 -8.63 5.63 -14.29
N PRO A 229 -8.03 5.16 -13.19
CA PRO A 229 -8.04 3.74 -12.85
C PRO A 229 -9.48 3.22 -12.86
N ASP A 230 -9.68 1.99 -13.32
CA ASP A 230 -10.98 1.34 -13.26
C ASP A 230 -11.40 1.13 -11.80
N GLY A 231 -12.67 1.44 -11.50
CA GLY A 231 -13.24 1.32 -10.17
C GLY A 231 -12.79 2.40 -9.19
N CYS A 232 -13.21 2.25 -7.95
CA CYS A 232 -12.91 3.16 -6.84
C CYS A 232 -12.03 2.45 -5.81
N ALA A 233 -11.46 3.22 -4.89
CA ALA A 233 -10.72 2.70 -3.75
C ALA A 233 -11.09 3.47 -2.48
N GLU A 234 -10.84 2.87 -1.32
CA GLU A 234 -11.03 3.54 -0.03
C GLU A 234 -10.18 4.81 0.05
N GLY A 235 -10.78 5.94 0.45
CA GLY A 235 -10.06 7.19 0.62
C GLY A 235 -10.96 8.38 0.93
N CYS A 236 -10.43 9.58 0.71
CA CYS A 236 -11.16 10.83 0.93
C CYS A 236 -11.73 11.38 -0.37
N GLN A 237 -13.05 11.58 -0.41
CA GLN A 237 -13.76 12.15 -1.54
C GLN A 237 -14.08 13.62 -1.28
N CYS A 238 -13.82 14.49 -2.27
CA CYS A 238 -14.20 15.90 -2.16
C CYS A 238 -15.72 16.08 -2.06
N ASP A 239 -16.14 17.04 -1.25
CA ASP A 239 -17.54 17.41 -1.13
C ASP A 239 -18.05 18.07 -2.42
N SER A 240 -19.38 18.06 -2.60
CA SER A 240 -20.02 18.70 -3.75
C SER A 240 -19.62 20.18 -3.87
N GLY A 241 -19.09 20.56 -5.03
CA GLY A 241 -18.60 21.91 -5.32
C GLY A 241 -17.09 22.12 -5.15
N PHE A 242 -16.37 21.09 -4.69
CA PHE A 242 -14.93 21.08 -4.52
C PHE A 242 -14.27 20.03 -5.44
N LEU A 243 -13.03 20.28 -5.84
CA LEU A 243 -12.21 19.38 -6.64
C LEU A 243 -10.82 19.23 -6.04
N TYR A 244 -10.22 18.06 -6.21
CA TYR A 244 -8.90 17.76 -5.68
C TYR A 244 -7.80 18.36 -6.56
N ASN A 245 -6.92 19.19 -5.98
CA ASN A 245 -5.80 19.81 -6.70
C ASN A 245 -4.46 19.06 -6.56
N GLY A 246 -4.48 17.84 -6.02
CA GLY A 246 -3.27 17.08 -5.67
C GLY A 246 -2.82 17.26 -4.22
N GLN A 247 -3.50 18.09 -3.44
CA GLN A 247 -3.18 18.32 -2.03
C GLN A 247 -4.44 18.49 -1.15
N ALA A 248 -5.45 19.22 -1.63
CA ALA A 248 -6.67 19.52 -0.91
C ALA A 248 -7.87 19.63 -1.85
N CYS A 249 -9.07 19.58 -1.28
CA CYS A 249 -10.31 19.85 -1.99
C CYS A 249 -10.60 21.36 -1.99
N VAL A 250 -10.49 21.96 -3.18
CA VAL A 250 -10.59 23.41 -3.39
C VAL A 250 -11.82 23.76 -4.24
N PRO A 251 -12.39 24.96 -4.11
CA PRO A 251 -13.45 25.41 -5.01
C PRO A 251 -13.00 25.37 -6.47
N ILE A 252 -13.92 25.09 -7.39
CA ILE A 252 -13.62 24.97 -8.83
C ILE A 252 -12.86 26.19 -9.38
N GLN A 253 -13.12 27.40 -8.86
CA GLN A 253 -12.47 28.64 -9.29
C GLN A 253 -10.99 28.74 -8.90
N GLN A 254 -10.52 27.87 -8.00
CA GLN A 254 -9.13 27.77 -7.57
C GLN A 254 -8.39 26.59 -8.24
N CYS A 255 -9.06 25.85 -9.13
CA CYS A 255 -8.37 24.90 -9.96
C CYS A 255 -7.49 25.63 -10.97
N GLY A 256 -6.25 25.17 -11.10
CA GLY A 256 -5.34 25.60 -12.14
C GLY A 256 -5.57 24.86 -13.45
N CYS A 257 -4.53 24.73 -14.25
CA CYS A 257 -4.60 24.24 -15.63
C CYS A 257 -3.72 23.01 -15.87
N TYR A 258 -4.18 22.15 -16.78
CA TYR A 258 -3.46 20.94 -17.18
C TYR A 258 -2.82 21.15 -18.56
N HIS A 259 -1.51 20.95 -18.67
CA HIS A 259 -0.78 21.12 -19.93
C HIS A 259 0.31 20.07 -20.09
N ASN A 260 0.38 19.44 -21.28
CA ASN A 260 1.35 18.41 -21.64
C ASN A 260 1.54 17.31 -20.58
N GLY A 261 0.44 16.85 -19.99
CA GLY A 261 0.47 15.76 -19.01
C GLY A 261 0.76 16.19 -17.57
N VAL A 262 0.87 17.49 -17.29
CA VAL A 262 1.22 18.03 -15.96
C VAL A 262 0.18 19.05 -15.50
N TYR A 263 -0.17 19.01 -14.21
CA TYR A 263 -1.04 19.99 -13.56
C TYR A 263 -0.24 21.16 -12.99
N TYR A 264 -0.72 22.38 -13.23
CA TYR A 264 -0.18 23.65 -12.76
C TYR A 264 -1.26 24.43 -12.03
N GLU A 265 -0.93 25.11 -10.94
CA GLU A 265 -1.83 26.03 -10.21
C GLU A 265 -1.78 27.45 -10.79
#